data_AF-A0A5M5D4E7-F1
#
_entry.id   AF-A0A5M5D4E7-F1
#
_cell.length_a   1.000
_cell.length_b   1.000
_cell.length_c   1.000
_cell.angle_alpha   90.00
_cell.angle_beta   90.00
_cell.angle_gamma   90.00
#
_symmetry.space_group_name_H-M   'P 1'
#
loop_
_entity.id
_entity.type
_entity.pdbx_description
1 polymer ?
#
loop_
_entity_poly.entity_id
_entity_poly.type
_entity_poly.pdbx_seq_one_letter_code
_entity_poly.pdbx_strand_id
1 'polypeptide(L)'
;MGIVNAVDICKYPQHFNRLLLIAMNKYVLFLIFIFSCIGCGETNEQDANTIEGNTDTSQITIAPVTNLKAKITQNPNELYLTWTNPITVTNMLGVEIYYKQKGSNDEKRVNTIQKGEGYVLRLTSAELYFISVVVVDNYGRKSERVTITAIPSNKGVPLADSCTYVLIEQFMDKTKGTFWVSPQNISGNSANTYIYWQQAHAIDVVLYSYERIKDNNPILAATYKEYFERWFQNHGNNYHHDNNDPTGFSNPYTDDMCWIGLTLLRMSEVLDDNKFADTAKRLYDTYIITRKWTDDKGTGLPWNNENNSNGRSRNICTNAPGALMAAKLYKKYNEDKYLSDAKILHKFAYDNNYLTLGDGRIEEPPLTYTQGTYGEASRQLYHITNEKYYLTCAEKVISYVTTSDRCLTNGILRNEGPSMDQSIFKAVLIPYIVNLALDEAANSTLRQNLILFLRKNAETLSANLIRGTYPEMYCNYYWGSIFTGNIASMGAQASGASLLEGVLRLNTALGNN
;
A
#
# COMPACT_ATOMS: atom_id res chain seq x y z
N MET A 1 3.34 -0.72 -47.88
CA MET A 1 3.19 0.50 -47.05
C MET A 1 1.86 0.39 -46.31
N GLY A 2 1.90 0.42 -44.99
CA GLY A 2 0.71 0.28 -44.15
C GLY A 2 1.08 -0.23 -42.76
N ILE A 3 1.65 0.65 -41.94
CA ILE A 3 1.90 0.44 -40.51
C ILE A 3 0.54 0.53 -39.82
N VAL A 4 0.09 -0.53 -39.16
CA VAL A 4 -1.09 -0.51 -38.28
C VAL A 4 -0.57 -0.40 -36.85
N ASN A 5 -0.72 0.81 -36.29
CA ASN A 5 -0.49 1.10 -34.88
C ASN A 5 -1.55 0.37 -34.05
N ALA A 6 -1.12 -0.57 -33.20
CA ALA A 6 -1.93 -1.05 -32.09
C ALA A 6 -1.72 -0.10 -30.90
N VAL A 7 -2.54 0.93 -30.82
CA VAL A 7 -2.76 1.71 -29.59
C VAL A 7 -4.26 1.76 -29.38
N ASP A 8 -4.78 0.81 -28.61
CA ASP A 8 -6.10 0.89 -27.98
C ASP A 8 -6.13 -0.01 -26.73
N ILE A 9 -5.32 0.36 -25.75
CA ILE A 9 -5.55 0.03 -24.34
C ILE A 9 -5.33 1.33 -23.59
N CYS A 10 -6.40 2.12 -23.42
CA CYS A 10 -6.60 3.23 -22.47
C CYS A 10 -7.68 4.21 -22.97
N LYS A 11 -8.94 3.78 -23.14
CA LYS A 11 -10.09 4.70 -23.19
C LYS A 11 -11.35 4.01 -22.66
N TYR A 12 -11.66 4.20 -21.37
CA TYR A 12 -13.05 4.24 -20.94
C TYR A 12 -13.50 5.69 -20.94
N PRO A 13 -14.50 6.08 -21.76
CA PRO A 13 -15.16 7.36 -21.63
C PRO A 13 -16.17 7.32 -20.47
N GLN A 14 -16.19 8.43 -19.73
CA GLN A 14 -17.25 8.78 -18.80
C GLN A 14 -18.61 8.68 -19.50
N HIS A 15 -19.45 7.74 -19.07
CA HIS A 15 -20.87 7.72 -19.41
C HIS A 15 -21.71 7.73 -18.13
N PHE A 16 -21.79 8.92 -17.52
CA PHE A 16 -22.94 9.32 -16.72
C PHE A 16 -23.43 10.66 -17.26
N ASN A 17 -24.44 10.62 -18.14
CA ASN A 17 -25.47 11.65 -18.21
C ASN A 17 -26.62 11.28 -19.16
N ARG A 18 -27.80 11.16 -18.55
CA ARG A 18 -29.18 11.41 -19.03
C ARG A 18 -30.06 10.99 -17.83
N LEU A 19 -30.90 11.79 -17.19
CA LEU A 19 -31.60 13.03 -17.53
C LEU A 19 -31.87 13.83 -16.24
N LEU A 20 -31.78 15.16 -16.30
CA LEU A 20 -32.87 16.10 -15.99
C LEU A 20 -32.34 17.54 -16.08
N LEU A 21 -32.75 18.23 -17.14
CA LEU A 21 -32.44 19.63 -17.40
C LEU A 21 -33.79 20.29 -17.71
N ILE A 22 -34.33 21.05 -16.75
CA ILE A 22 -35.36 22.07 -17.00
C ILE A 22 -34.94 23.34 -16.25
N ALA A 23 -34.40 24.26 -17.06
CA ALA A 23 -34.53 25.72 -17.05
C ALA A 23 -34.47 26.49 -15.71
N MET A 24 -33.38 27.24 -15.55
CA MET A 24 -33.34 28.52 -14.84
C MET A 24 -34.11 29.58 -15.65
N ASN A 25 -35.13 30.23 -15.05
CA ASN A 25 -35.33 31.69 -15.10
C ASN A 25 -36.61 32.06 -14.35
N LYS A 26 -36.52 32.94 -13.34
CA LYS A 26 -37.36 34.13 -13.13
C LYS A 26 -37.15 34.71 -11.73
N TYR A 27 -36.37 35.79 -11.69
CA TYR A 27 -36.59 36.86 -10.72
C TYR A 27 -37.85 37.65 -11.12
N VAL A 28 -38.39 38.38 -10.13
CA VAL A 28 -39.11 39.68 -10.22
C VAL A 28 -40.56 39.69 -9.67
N LEU A 29 -40.69 40.34 -8.49
CA LEU A 29 -41.78 41.22 -7.96
C LEU A 29 -43.11 40.58 -7.46
N PHE A 30 -43.87 41.11 -6.48
CA PHE A 30 -44.04 42.43 -5.82
C PHE A 30 -44.87 42.21 -4.51
N LEU A 31 -44.63 42.85 -3.35
CA LEU A 31 -45.36 44.00 -2.70
C LEU A 31 -44.96 43.97 -1.19
N ILE A 32 -44.32 44.96 -0.52
CA ILE A 32 -44.57 46.39 -0.17
C ILE A 32 -45.85 46.66 0.64
N PHE A 33 -45.67 47.08 1.91
CA PHE A 33 -46.23 48.26 2.63
C PHE A 33 -45.65 48.25 4.07
N ILE A 34 -44.59 49.00 4.42
CA ILE A 34 -44.49 50.40 4.95
C ILE A 34 -45.42 50.73 6.14
N PHE A 35 -44.82 51.10 7.28
CA PHE A 35 -45.02 52.24 8.21
C PHE A 35 -44.26 51.88 9.52
N SER A 36 -43.51 52.69 10.27
CA SER A 36 -42.99 54.07 10.20
C SER A 36 -42.07 54.28 11.42
N CYS A 37 -41.24 55.32 11.37
CA CYS A 37 -40.19 55.67 12.34
C CYS A 37 -40.67 56.40 13.61
N ILE A 38 -39.82 56.34 14.66
CA ILE A 38 -39.52 57.34 15.72
C ILE A 38 -40.61 57.71 16.74
N GLY A 39 -40.26 57.63 18.04
CA GLY A 39 -40.79 58.56 19.06
C GLY A 39 -40.80 58.05 20.51
N CYS A 40 -39.84 58.52 21.31
CA CYS A 40 -39.81 58.84 22.75
C CYS A 40 -40.69 58.10 23.80
N GLY A 41 -40.07 57.76 24.94
CA GLY A 41 -40.75 57.59 26.23
C GLY A 41 -39.83 57.06 27.34
N GLU A 42 -39.38 57.94 28.23
CA GLU A 42 -38.73 57.60 29.52
C GLU A 42 -39.77 57.24 30.60
N THR A 43 -39.28 56.58 31.67
CA THR A 43 -39.90 56.28 32.99
C THR A 43 -40.93 55.14 33.00
N ASN A 44 -40.98 54.18 33.93
CA ASN A 44 -40.69 54.17 35.37
C ASN A 44 -40.35 52.74 35.88
N GLU A 45 -39.72 52.71 37.06
CA GLU A 45 -39.45 51.55 37.94
C GLU A 45 -40.69 50.71 38.27
N GLN A 46 -40.51 49.39 38.41
CA GLN A 46 -41.02 48.62 39.55
C GLN A 46 -40.36 47.24 39.66
N ASP A 47 -39.81 47.00 40.85
CA ASP A 47 -39.21 45.76 41.36
C ASP A 47 -40.11 44.52 41.21
N ALA A 48 -39.50 43.35 40.99
CA ALA A 48 -39.76 42.17 41.82
C ALA A 48 -38.85 40.97 41.46
N ASN A 49 -38.10 40.56 42.48
CA ASN A 49 -37.74 39.18 42.82
C ASN A 49 -36.66 38.47 41.99
N THR A 50 -35.44 38.64 42.51
CA THR A 50 -34.45 37.58 42.69
C THR A 50 -35.10 36.23 43.02
N ILE A 51 -35.00 35.28 42.09
CA ILE A 51 -34.99 33.86 42.43
C ILE A 51 -33.54 33.43 42.26
N GLU A 52 -32.86 33.20 43.39
CA GLU A 52 -31.61 32.45 43.44
C GLU A 52 -31.88 31.05 42.90
N GLY A 53 -31.72 30.89 41.58
CA GLY A 53 -31.52 29.61 40.96
C GLY A 53 -30.17 29.09 41.38
N ASN A 54 -30.18 28.30 42.45
CA ASN A 54 -29.10 27.45 42.91
C ASN A 54 -28.43 26.77 41.70
N THR A 55 -27.30 27.33 41.26
CA THR A 55 -26.46 26.68 40.25
C THR A 55 -25.76 25.57 41.00
N ASP A 56 -26.34 24.38 40.88
CA ASP A 56 -25.67 23.13 41.19
C ASP A 56 -24.36 23.13 40.39
N THR A 57 -23.28 23.53 41.05
CA THR A 57 -21.92 23.52 40.51
C THR A 57 -21.42 22.09 40.58
N SER A 58 -22.13 21.17 39.93
CA SER A 58 -21.53 19.92 39.51
C SER A 58 -20.32 20.31 38.66
N GLN A 59 -19.11 20.15 39.20
CA GLN A 59 -17.87 20.36 38.44
C GLN A 59 -18.01 19.57 37.13
N ILE A 60 -18.15 20.30 36.02
CA ILE A 60 -18.25 19.68 34.70
C ILE A 60 -16.93 18.96 34.48
N THR A 61 -16.95 17.65 34.67
CA THR A 61 -15.79 16.79 34.60
C THR A 61 -15.54 16.46 33.13
N ILE A 62 -14.42 16.95 32.59
CA ILE A 62 -14.04 16.65 31.20
C ILE A 62 -13.40 15.27 31.17
N ALA A 63 -13.98 14.37 30.38
CA ALA A 63 -13.43 13.05 30.16
C ALA A 63 -12.02 13.17 29.53
N PRO A 64 -11.03 12.39 29.99
CA PRO A 64 -9.69 12.41 29.41
C PRO A 64 -9.65 11.69 28.06
N VAL A 65 -8.51 11.80 27.38
CA VAL A 65 -8.21 10.92 26.22
C VAL A 65 -8.13 9.46 26.68
N THR A 66 -8.30 8.53 25.74
CA THR A 66 -8.02 7.10 25.98
C THR A 66 -6.97 6.60 24.99
N ASN A 67 -6.45 5.37 25.19
CA ASN A 67 -5.51 4.73 24.28
C ASN A 67 -4.24 5.54 23.95
N LEU A 68 -3.75 6.37 24.87
CA LEU A 68 -2.50 7.12 24.69
C LEU A 68 -1.33 6.14 24.49
N LYS A 69 -0.64 6.27 23.36
CA LYS A 69 0.51 5.45 22.97
C LYS A 69 1.60 6.32 22.39
N ALA A 70 2.85 5.85 22.46
CA ALA A 70 4.00 6.44 21.81
C ALA A 70 4.72 5.39 20.97
N LYS A 71 5.10 5.74 19.74
CA LYS A 71 5.88 4.89 18.83
C LYS A 71 7.13 5.62 18.37
N ILE A 72 8.25 4.92 18.28
CA ILE A 72 9.49 5.48 17.72
C ILE A 72 9.28 5.78 16.23
N THR A 73 9.86 6.87 15.73
CA THR A 73 9.82 7.23 14.30
C THR A 73 11.15 6.91 13.60
N GLN A 74 11.22 7.14 12.30
CA GLN A 74 12.42 7.03 11.47
C GLN A 74 13.51 8.06 11.82
N ASN A 75 13.22 9.04 12.66
CA ASN A 75 14.17 10.08 13.03
C ASN A 75 14.63 9.89 14.49
N PRO A 76 15.89 10.25 14.80
CA PRO A 76 16.39 10.20 16.16
C PRO A 76 15.63 11.17 17.07
N ASN A 77 15.46 10.78 18.33
CA ASN A 77 14.81 11.56 19.37
C ASN A 77 13.36 11.99 19.04
N GLU A 78 12.65 11.22 18.21
CA GLU A 78 11.25 11.47 17.89
C GLU A 78 10.34 10.33 18.36
N LEU A 79 9.16 10.72 18.88
CA LEU A 79 8.04 9.82 19.19
C LEU A 79 6.79 10.28 18.44
N TYR A 80 6.11 9.37 17.77
CA TYR A 80 4.76 9.59 17.30
C TYR A 80 3.76 9.18 18.38
N LEU A 81 3.05 10.17 18.92
CA LEU A 81 2.00 10.00 19.91
C LEU A 81 0.65 9.80 19.20
N THR A 82 -0.17 8.89 19.75
CA THR A 82 -1.56 8.66 19.31
C THR A 82 -2.46 8.54 20.52
N TRP A 83 -3.70 9.02 20.42
CA TRP A 83 -4.71 8.90 21.46
C TRP A 83 -6.12 8.87 20.85
N THR A 84 -7.14 8.59 21.66
CA THR A 84 -8.55 8.66 21.27
C THR A 84 -9.23 9.79 22.05
N ASN A 85 -9.85 10.72 21.32
CA ASN A 85 -10.59 11.84 21.89
C ASN A 85 -11.92 11.36 22.50
N PRO A 86 -12.34 11.93 23.64
CA PRO A 86 -13.61 11.57 24.27
C PRO A 86 -14.80 12.07 23.44
N ILE A 87 -15.67 11.16 23.02
CA ILE A 87 -16.91 11.50 22.28
C ILE A 87 -17.91 12.31 23.10
N THR A 88 -17.77 12.30 24.43
CA THR A 88 -18.66 13.00 25.36
C THR A 88 -18.37 14.50 25.46
N VAL A 89 -17.23 14.98 24.93
CA VAL A 89 -16.82 16.39 25.00
C VAL A 89 -17.18 17.08 23.68
N THR A 90 -18.40 17.61 23.59
CA THR A 90 -18.96 18.20 22.37
C THR A 90 -18.33 19.53 21.96
N ASN A 91 -17.68 20.24 22.89
CA ASN A 91 -17.06 21.54 22.69
C ASN A 91 -15.52 21.48 22.81
N MET A 92 -14.91 20.35 22.43
CA MET A 92 -13.47 20.14 22.52
C MET A 92 -12.69 21.12 21.64
N LEU A 93 -11.71 21.81 22.24
CA LEU A 93 -10.77 22.68 21.53
C LEU A 93 -9.59 21.88 20.95
N GLY A 94 -9.14 20.86 21.69
CA GLY A 94 -8.06 19.95 21.32
C GLY A 94 -7.38 19.37 22.57
N VAL A 95 -6.10 19.02 22.44
CA VAL A 95 -5.30 18.53 23.56
C VAL A 95 -4.05 19.36 23.82
N GLU A 96 -3.67 19.48 25.10
CA GLU A 96 -2.34 19.90 25.50
C GLU A 96 -1.46 18.68 25.75
N ILE A 97 -0.20 18.77 25.34
CA ILE A 97 0.80 17.71 25.49
C ILE A 97 1.93 18.23 26.38
N TYR A 98 2.19 17.51 27.46
CA TYR A 98 3.25 17.77 28.41
C TYR A 98 4.26 16.62 28.38
N TYR A 99 5.54 16.93 28.58
CA TYR A 99 6.58 15.91 28.64
C TYR A 99 7.70 16.31 29.60
N LYS A 100 8.23 15.32 30.31
CA LYS A 100 9.29 15.50 31.30
C LYS A 100 10.24 14.32 31.27
N GLN A 101 11.54 14.60 31.14
CA GLN A 101 12.56 13.56 31.23
C GLN A 101 12.60 12.98 32.65
N LYS A 102 12.74 11.66 32.79
CA LYS A 102 12.87 11.01 34.10
C LYS A 102 14.10 11.55 34.82
N GLY A 103 13.90 11.98 36.07
CA GLY A 103 14.94 12.61 36.90
C GLY A 103 15.08 14.13 36.71
N SER A 104 14.39 14.73 35.73
CA SER A 104 14.29 16.18 35.60
C SER A 104 13.05 16.71 36.33
N ASN A 105 13.16 17.92 36.90
CA ASN A 105 12.03 18.69 37.41
C ASN A 105 11.45 19.65 36.35
N ASP A 106 12.13 19.80 35.21
CA ASP A 106 11.71 20.66 34.10
C ASP A 106 10.67 19.94 33.23
N GLU A 107 9.38 20.19 33.50
CA GLU A 107 8.28 19.77 32.63
C GLU A 107 8.06 20.78 31.51
N LYS A 108 8.03 20.29 30.28
CA LYS A 108 7.79 21.10 29.09
C LYS A 108 6.38 20.84 28.55
N ARG A 109 5.82 21.85 27.89
CA ARG A 109 4.54 21.75 27.16
C ARG A 109 4.79 22.01 25.68
N VAL A 110 4.12 21.28 24.81
CA VAL A 110 4.04 21.63 23.39
C VAL A 110 3.31 22.98 23.26
N ASN A 111 3.89 23.92 22.52
CA ASN A 111 3.43 25.31 22.51
C ASN A 111 2.02 25.49 21.92
N THR A 112 1.61 24.60 21.03
CA THR A 112 0.30 24.65 20.37
C THR A 112 -0.63 23.57 20.90
N ILE A 113 -1.92 23.89 21.00
CA ILE A 113 -2.96 22.89 21.23
C ILE A 113 -3.07 22.03 19.98
N GLN A 114 -2.99 20.72 20.15
CA GLN A 114 -3.08 19.78 19.03
C GLN A 114 -4.54 19.43 18.76
N LYS A 115 -4.92 19.52 17.49
CA LYS A 115 -6.22 19.07 16.99
C LYS A 115 -6.05 17.67 16.39
N GLY A 116 -7.07 16.85 16.51
CA GLY A 116 -7.04 15.46 16.05
C GLY A 116 -6.53 14.49 17.12
N GLU A 117 -5.92 13.39 16.67
CA GLU A 117 -5.64 12.19 17.48
C GLU A 117 -4.19 11.68 17.34
N GLY A 118 -3.27 12.52 16.86
CA GLY A 118 -1.85 12.19 16.78
C GLY A 118 -0.91 13.39 16.69
N TYR A 119 0.35 13.20 17.13
CA TYR A 119 1.37 14.25 17.14
C TYR A 119 2.80 13.67 17.13
N VAL A 120 3.71 14.26 16.34
CA VAL A 120 5.15 13.92 16.38
C VAL A 120 5.86 14.79 17.41
N LEU A 121 6.22 14.19 18.55
CA LEU A 121 6.96 14.83 19.63
C LEU A 121 8.47 14.70 19.39
N ARG A 122 9.14 15.85 19.27
CA ARG A 122 10.60 15.96 19.20
C ARG A 122 11.19 16.17 20.58
N LEU A 123 12.17 15.34 20.92
CA LEU A 123 12.82 15.29 22.22
C LEU A 123 14.30 15.63 22.08
N THR A 124 14.94 15.99 23.20
CA THR A 124 16.34 16.43 23.21
C THR A 124 17.33 15.28 23.26
N SER A 125 16.90 14.09 23.72
CA SER A 125 17.75 12.93 23.90
C SER A 125 16.95 11.61 23.89
N ALA A 126 17.66 10.50 23.78
CA ALA A 126 17.14 9.14 23.83
C ALA A 126 17.01 8.61 25.26
N GLU A 127 16.28 9.36 26.09
CA GLU A 127 16.11 9.08 27.52
C GLU A 127 14.64 8.70 27.81
N LEU A 128 14.37 8.22 29.03
CA LEU A 128 13.00 7.92 29.44
C LEU A 128 12.22 9.21 29.75
N TYR A 129 11.07 9.39 29.11
CA TYR A 129 10.16 10.53 29.33
C TYR A 129 8.82 10.09 29.90
N PHE A 130 8.28 10.89 30.81
CA PHE A 130 6.86 10.91 31.14
C PHE A 130 6.15 11.85 30.18
N ILE A 131 5.10 11.38 29.52
CA ILE A 131 4.36 12.14 28.51
C ILE A 131 2.90 12.14 28.92
N SER A 132 2.32 13.33 29.11
CA SER A 132 0.94 13.51 29.54
C SER A 132 0.13 14.21 28.46
N VAL A 133 -1.10 13.74 28.22
CA VAL A 133 -2.07 14.39 27.33
C VAL A 133 -3.30 14.81 28.13
N VAL A 134 -3.77 16.03 27.88
CA VAL A 134 -4.91 16.67 28.58
C VAL A 134 -5.89 17.20 27.55
N VAL A 135 -7.16 16.83 27.66
CA VAL A 135 -8.25 17.40 26.84
C VAL A 135 -8.55 18.81 27.32
N VAL A 136 -8.68 19.74 26.39
CA VAL A 136 -9.08 21.13 26.66
C VAL A 136 -10.33 21.44 25.84
N ASP A 137 -11.32 22.04 26.48
CA ASP A 137 -12.53 22.52 25.81
C ASP A 137 -12.45 24.01 25.43
N ASN A 138 -13.45 24.50 24.69
CA ASN A 138 -13.51 25.89 24.24
C ASN A 138 -13.66 26.93 25.39
N TYR A 139 -13.89 26.49 26.63
CA TYR A 139 -13.94 27.35 27.82
C TYR A 139 -12.65 27.28 28.63
N GLY A 140 -11.63 26.54 28.18
CA GLY A 140 -10.34 26.38 28.84
C GLY A 140 -10.35 25.38 30.01
N ARG A 141 -11.45 24.64 30.21
CA ARG A 141 -11.52 23.57 31.22
C ARG A 141 -10.70 22.38 30.74
N LYS A 142 -10.15 21.62 31.70
CA LYS A 142 -9.19 20.54 31.44
C LYS A 142 -9.66 19.22 32.01
N SER A 143 -9.38 18.12 31.31
CA SER A 143 -9.51 16.78 31.86
C SER A 143 -8.42 16.45 32.88
N GLU A 144 -8.56 15.32 33.55
CA GLU A 144 -7.44 14.64 34.19
C GLU A 144 -6.33 14.32 33.17
N ARG A 145 -5.09 14.22 33.66
CA ARG A 145 -3.92 13.87 32.86
C ARG A 145 -3.89 12.36 32.59
N VAL A 146 -3.69 12.00 31.33
CA VAL A 146 -3.32 10.62 30.96
C VAL A 146 -1.85 10.59 30.66
N THR A 147 -1.09 9.81 31.43
CA THR A 147 0.36 9.79 31.37
C THR A 147 0.87 8.41 30.98
N ILE A 148 1.81 8.38 30.04
CA ILE A 148 2.59 7.20 29.70
C ILE A 148 4.08 7.47 29.87
N THR A 149 4.88 6.41 29.85
CA THR A 149 6.33 6.50 29.75
C THR A 149 6.82 5.97 28.41
N ALA A 150 7.77 6.65 27.77
CA ALA A 150 8.35 6.23 26.51
C ALA A 150 9.81 6.67 26.36
N ILE A 151 10.59 5.91 25.58
CA ILE A 151 11.98 6.20 25.25
C ILE A 151 12.06 6.36 23.72
N PRO A 152 12.50 7.52 23.17
CA PRO A 152 12.74 7.61 21.74
C PRO A 152 14.04 6.88 21.36
N SER A 153 14.16 6.49 20.10
CA SER A 153 15.42 5.93 19.59
C SER A 153 16.44 7.05 19.34
N ASN A 154 17.71 6.80 19.67
CA ASN A 154 18.82 7.69 19.30
C ASN A 154 19.19 7.61 17.81
N LYS A 155 18.68 6.60 17.09
CA LYS A 155 18.92 6.39 15.64
C LYS A 155 17.65 6.54 14.79
N GLY A 156 16.47 6.38 15.40
CA GLY A 156 15.22 6.09 14.68
C GLY A 156 15.06 4.60 14.35
N VAL A 157 13.94 4.23 13.74
CA VAL A 157 13.74 2.92 13.07
C VAL A 157 14.16 3.01 11.60
N PRO A 158 14.44 1.89 10.92
CA PRO A 158 14.63 1.90 9.47
C PRO A 158 13.46 2.60 8.76
N LEU A 159 13.75 3.38 7.71
CA LEU A 159 12.70 4.07 6.94
C LEU A 159 11.67 3.09 6.36
N ALA A 160 12.09 1.86 6.07
CA ALA A 160 11.21 0.77 5.68
C ALA A 160 10.09 0.51 6.71
N ASP A 161 10.42 0.47 8.02
CA ASP A 161 9.44 0.31 9.11
C ASP A 161 8.40 1.42 9.06
N SER A 162 8.83 2.68 8.95
CA SER A 162 7.91 3.82 8.87
C SER A 162 7.06 3.77 7.60
N CYS A 163 7.61 3.39 6.45
CA CYS A 163 6.88 3.34 5.19
C CYS A 163 5.83 2.20 5.17
N THR A 164 6.19 1.03 5.71
CA THR A 164 5.28 -0.10 5.95
C THR A 164 4.22 0.27 6.98
N TYR A 165 4.59 1.02 8.02
CA TYR A 165 3.64 1.55 8.99
C TYR A 165 2.60 2.47 8.35
N VAL A 166 3.03 3.39 7.47
CA VAL A 166 2.09 4.24 6.71
C VAL A 166 1.16 3.38 5.86
N LEU A 167 1.67 2.36 5.17
CA LEU A 167 0.84 1.44 4.39
C LEU A 167 -0.25 0.78 5.25
N ILE A 168 0.12 0.26 6.43
CA ILE A 168 -0.82 -0.42 7.33
C ILE A 168 -1.80 0.56 7.97
N GLU A 169 -1.30 1.65 8.55
CA GLU A 169 -2.15 2.58 9.31
C GLU A 169 -3.08 3.40 8.43
N GLN A 170 -2.62 3.78 7.23
CA GLN A 170 -3.41 4.61 6.33
C GLN A 170 -4.29 3.78 5.40
N PHE A 171 -3.84 2.62 4.92
CA PHE A 171 -4.54 1.92 3.84
C PHE A 171 -5.13 0.58 4.25
N MET A 172 -4.80 -0.02 5.39
CA MET A 172 -5.35 -1.33 5.77
C MET A 172 -6.65 -1.20 6.58
N ASP A 173 -7.70 -1.90 6.12
CA ASP A 173 -8.79 -2.35 6.97
C ASP A 173 -8.26 -3.44 7.90
N LYS A 174 -7.76 -3.04 9.08
CA LYS A 174 -7.19 -3.98 10.06
C LYS A 174 -8.19 -5.02 10.55
N THR A 175 -9.50 -4.78 10.42
CA THR A 175 -10.52 -5.78 10.80
C THR A 175 -10.61 -6.92 9.80
N LYS A 176 -10.22 -6.69 8.55
CA LYS A 176 -10.22 -7.66 7.46
C LYS A 176 -8.82 -8.08 6.99
N GLY A 177 -7.78 -7.35 7.37
CA GLY A 177 -6.43 -7.53 6.84
C GLY A 177 -6.26 -7.08 5.38
N THR A 178 -7.32 -6.56 4.75
CA THR A 178 -7.35 -6.08 3.36
C THR A 178 -7.08 -4.58 3.29
N PHE A 179 -6.77 -4.06 2.11
CA PHE A 179 -6.40 -2.67 1.88
C PHE A 179 -7.47 -1.91 1.12
N TRP A 180 -7.61 -0.63 1.43
CA TRP A 180 -8.40 0.35 0.68
C TRP A 180 -7.56 1.03 -0.39
N VAL A 181 -8.21 1.59 -1.42
CA VAL A 181 -7.54 2.35 -2.49
C VAL A 181 -6.87 3.64 -2.00
N SER A 182 -7.38 4.19 -0.90
CA SER A 182 -7.09 5.53 -0.39
C SER A 182 -6.91 5.51 1.13
N PRO A 183 -6.23 6.52 1.71
CA PRO A 183 -6.07 6.62 3.15
C PRO A 183 -7.42 6.62 3.87
N GLN A 184 -7.55 5.89 4.96
CA GLN A 184 -8.73 5.83 5.82
C GLN A 184 -10.05 5.57 5.07
N ASN A 185 -9.99 4.89 3.91
CA ASN A 185 -11.15 4.62 3.06
C ASN A 185 -11.91 5.89 2.58
N ILE A 186 -11.23 7.03 2.43
CA ILE A 186 -11.92 8.28 2.04
C ILE A 186 -12.59 8.22 0.66
N SER A 187 -12.13 7.36 -0.24
CA SER A 187 -12.78 7.10 -1.53
C SER A 187 -14.03 6.21 -1.44
N GLY A 188 -14.28 5.58 -0.29
CA GLY A 188 -15.43 4.72 -0.04
C GLY A 188 -15.33 3.30 -0.62
N ASN A 189 -16.28 2.46 -0.21
CA ASN A 189 -16.24 1.02 -0.45
C ASN A 189 -16.30 0.62 -1.93
N SER A 190 -17.00 1.37 -2.78
CA SER A 190 -17.14 1.04 -4.21
C SER A 190 -15.81 1.11 -4.96
N ALA A 191 -14.85 1.92 -4.52
CA ALA A 191 -13.53 1.93 -5.13
C ALA A 191 -12.71 0.68 -4.75
N ASN A 192 -12.97 0.12 -3.56
CA ASN A 192 -12.24 -1.03 -3.04
C ASN A 192 -12.69 -2.36 -3.66
N THR A 193 -13.80 -2.39 -4.40
CA THR A 193 -14.29 -3.64 -5.01
C THR A 193 -13.42 -4.11 -6.17
N TYR A 194 -12.58 -3.24 -6.73
CA TYR A 194 -11.81 -3.48 -7.96
C TYR A 194 -10.31 -3.63 -7.73
N ILE A 195 -9.88 -3.93 -6.49
CA ILE A 195 -8.45 -3.99 -6.15
C ILE A 195 -7.98 -5.36 -5.68
N TYR A 196 -8.51 -6.43 -6.27
CA TYR A 196 -8.26 -7.81 -5.86
C TYR A 196 -6.79 -8.20 -6.01
N TRP A 197 -6.22 -8.18 -7.21
CA TRP A 197 -4.82 -8.56 -7.42
C TRP A 197 -3.82 -7.62 -6.74
N GLN A 198 -4.20 -6.35 -6.56
CA GLN A 198 -3.37 -5.36 -5.87
C GLN A 198 -3.30 -5.63 -4.36
N GLN A 199 -4.29 -6.33 -3.78
CA GLN A 199 -4.17 -6.83 -2.40
C GLN A 199 -2.94 -7.72 -2.21
N ALA A 200 -2.64 -8.56 -3.21
CA ALA A 200 -1.52 -9.51 -3.18
C ALA A 200 -0.19 -8.77 -2.96
N HIS A 201 0.03 -7.71 -3.72
CA HIS A 201 1.27 -6.94 -3.67
C HIS A 201 1.35 -5.97 -2.49
N ALA A 202 0.20 -5.52 -1.96
CA ALA A 202 0.16 -4.74 -0.73
C ALA A 202 0.50 -5.60 0.50
N ILE A 203 -0.08 -6.80 0.62
CA ILE A 203 0.19 -7.70 1.74
C ILE A 203 1.62 -8.28 1.66
N ASP A 204 2.17 -8.42 0.45
CA ASP A 204 3.57 -8.81 0.24
C ASP A 204 4.56 -7.86 0.92
N VAL A 205 4.30 -6.55 0.96
CA VAL A 205 5.13 -5.59 1.70
C VAL A 205 5.17 -5.94 3.19
N VAL A 206 4.00 -6.25 3.76
CA VAL A 206 3.88 -6.61 5.18
C VAL A 206 4.58 -7.95 5.46
N LEU A 207 4.57 -8.91 4.51
CA LEU A 207 5.35 -10.14 4.60
C LEU A 207 6.86 -9.87 4.64
N TYR A 208 7.39 -8.96 3.81
CA TYR A 208 8.83 -8.62 3.85
C TYR A 208 9.21 -8.02 5.20
N SER A 209 8.35 -7.15 5.73
CA SER A 209 8.55 -6.56 7.06
C SER A 209 8.51 -7.63 8.14
N TYR A 210 7.52 -8.53 8.10
CA TYR A 210 7.39 -9.67 9.03
C TYR A 210 8.65 -10.54 9.03
N GLU A 211 9.16 -10.96 7.87
CA GLU A 211 10.35 -11.80 7.75
C GLU A 211 11.57 -11.20 8.48
N ARG A 212 11.71 -9.87 8.40
CA ARG A 212 12.81 -9.13 9.02
C ARG A 212 12.64 -8.98 10.53
N ILE A 213 11.42 -8.82 11.02
CA ILE A 213 11.16 -8.51 12.43
C ILE A 213 10.77 -9.72 13.29
N LYS A 214 10.43 -10.87 12.69
CA LYS A 214 9.82 -12.02 13.41
C LYS A 214 10.60 -12.48 14.64
N ASP A 215 11.94 -12.43 14.57
CA ASP A 215 12.80 -12.88 15.66
C ASP A 215 13.13 -11.77 16.67
N ASN A 216 13.14 -10.50 16.23
CA ASN A 216 13.59 -9.35 17.03
C ASN A 216 12.44 -8.52 17.61
N ASN A 217 11.22 -8.65 17.08
CA ASN A 217 10.02 -7.97 17.55
C ASN A 217 8.80 -8.91 17.45
N PRO A 218 8.74 -9.95 18.31
CA PRO A 218 7.72 -11.00 18.21
C PRO A 218 6.29 -10.49 18.44
N ILE A 219 6.11 -9.41 19.18
CA ILE A 219 4.79 -8.81 19.44
C ILE A 219 4.21 -8.20 18.15
N LEU A 220 5.01 -7.38 17.44
CA LEU A 220 4.58 -6.82 16.17
C LEU A 220 4.44 -7.91 15.10
N ALA A 221 5.33 -8.90 15.10
CA ALA A 221 5.24 -10.04 14.21
C ALA A 221 3.95 -10.85 14.41
N ALA A 222 3.51 -11.06 15.66
CA ALA A 222 2.23 -11.70 15.97
C ALA A 222 1.04 -10.88 15.43
N THR A 223 1.11 -9.54 15.54
CA THR A 223 0.10 -8.65 14.95
C THR A 223 0.02 -8.80 13.43
N TYR A 224 1.17 -8.89 12.74
CA TYR A 224 1.18 -9.11 11.29
C TYR A 224 0.63 -10.48 10.90
N LYS A 225 0.90 -11.53 11.69
CA LYS A 225 0.26 -12.85 11.49
C LYS A 225 -1.26 -12.78 11.54
N GLU A 226 -1.83 -12.01 12.48
CA GLU A 226 -3.28 -11.81 12.53
C GLU A 226 -3.80 -11.13 11.26
N TYR A 227 -3.07 -10.16 10.71
CA TYR A 227 -3.46 -9.53 9.45
C TYR A 227 -3.41 -10.52 8.27
N PHE A 228 -2.40 -11.38 8.19
CA PHE A 228 -2.33 -12.42 7.14
C PHE A 228 -3.49 -13.41 7.24
N GLU A 229 -3.83 -13.84 8.45
CA GLU A 229 -4.96 -14.74 8.68
C GLU A 229 -6.28 -14.08 8.29
N ARG A 230 -6.50 -12.82 8.70
CA ARG A 230 -7.71 -12.07 8.30
C ARG A 230 -7.77 -11.87 6.79
N TRP A 231 -6.65 -11.50 6.16
CA TRP A 231 -6.58 -11.34 4.70
C TRP A 231 -6.97 -12.62 3.99
N PHE A 232 -6.48 -13.77 4.48
CA PHE A 232 -6.81 -15.09 3.94
C PHE A 232 -8.29 -15.45 4.14
N GLN A 233 -8.82 -15.25 5.34
CA GLN A 233 -10.23 -15.50 5.67
C GLN A 233 -11.19 -14.59 4.89
N ASN A 234 -10.77 -13.37 4.56
CA ASN A 234 -11.53 -12.44 3.72
C ASN A 234 -11.19 -12.59 2.23
N HIS A 235 -10.52 -13.67 1.85
CA HIS A 235 -10.19 -14.03 0.47
C HIS A 235 -9.52 -12.91 -0.32
N GLY A 236 -8.64 -12.13 0.32
CA GLY A 236 -8.00 -10.98 -0.32
C GLY A 236 -9.02 -9.99 -0.90
N ASN A 237 -10.17 -9.80 -0.25
CA ASN A 237 -11.24 -8.92 -0.72
C ASN A 237 -11.82 -9.30 -2.10
N ASN A 238 -11.87 -10.59 -2.43
CA ASN A 238 -12.39 -11.08 -3.71
C ASN A 238 -13.93 -10.99 -3.78
N TYR A 239 -14.46 -9.87 -4.27
CA TYR A 239 -15.90 -9.69 -4.47
C TYR A 239 -16.48 -10.46 -5.65
N HIS A 240 -15.64 -11.03 -6.51
CA HIS A 240 -16.04 -11.72 -7.73
C HIS A 240 -15.76 -13.24 -7.70
N HIS A 241 -15.60 -13.81 -6.50
CA HIS A 241 -15.40 -15.25 -6.36
C HIS A 241 -16.66 -16.04 -6.72
N ASP A 242 -16.46 -17.26 -7.22
CA ASP A 242 -17.53 -18.23 -7.30
C ASP A 242 -17.87 -18.70 -5.88
N ASN A 243 -19.12 -18.55 -5.45
CA ASN A 243 -19.57 -18.99 -4.12
C ASN A 243 -19.42 -20.51 -3.91
N ASN A 244 -19.24 -21.28 -4.99
CA ASN A 244 -19.01 -22.72 -4.93
C ASN A 244 -17.52 -23.09 -4.96
N ASP A 245 -16.61 -22.13 -5.11
CA ASP A 245 -15.18 -22.37 -5.05
C ASP A 245 -14.73 -22.57 -3.60
N PRO A 246 -14.21 -23.76 -3.23
CA PRO A 246 -13.81 -24.06 -1.87
C PRO A 246 -12.56 -23.27 -1.42
N THR A 247 -11.86 -22.59 -2.33
CA THR A 247 -10.72 -21.72 -2.00
C THR A 247 -11.14 -20.29 -1.65
N GLY A 248 -12.25 -19.80 -2.21
CA GLY A 248 -12.67 -18.39 -2.16
C GLY A 248 -11.82 -17.44 -3.02
N PHE A 249 -10.79 -17.94 -3.71
CA PHE A 249 -9.83 -17.12 -4.47
C PHE A 249 -9.99 -17.22 -5.99
N SER A 250 -10.94 -18.00 -6.51
CA SER A 250 -11.29 -18.01 -7.92
C SER A 250 -11.77 -16.64 -8.40
N ASN A 251 -11.44 -16.25 -9.62
CA ASN A 251 -11.82 -14.95 -10.18
C ASN A 251 -11.99 -15.04 -11.71
N PRO A 252 -12.85 -14.23 -12.34
CA PRO A 252 -12.95 -14.16 -13.80
C PRO A 252 -11.61 -13.87 -14.50
N TYR A 253 -10.73 -13.09 -13.88
CA TYR A 253 -9.42 -12.73 -14.41
C TYR A 253 -8.36 -13.76 -14.01
N THR A 254 -7.64 -14.29 -15.01
CA THR A 254 -6.65 -15.35 -14.82
C THR A 254 -5.37 -14.81 -14.18
N ASP A 255 -4.96 -13.60 -14.57
CA ASP A 255 -3.83 -12.89 -13.98
C ASP A 255 -4.07 -12.58 -12.50
N ASP A 256 -5.26 -12.09 -12.13
CA ASP A 256 -5.64 -11.88 -10.73
C ASP A 256 -5.40 -13.12 -9.85
N MET A 257 -5.87 -14.28 -10.32
CA MET A 257 -5.65 -15.55 -9.61
C MET A 257 -4.17 -15.93 -9.55
N CYS A 258 -3.39 -15.68 -10.60
CA CYS A 258 -1.95 -15.93 -10.58
C CYS A 258 -1.24 -15.05 -9.53
N TRP A 259 -1.57 -13.75 -9.45
CA TRP A 259 -0.96 -12.84 -8.47
C TRP A 259 -1.26 -13.26 -7.03
N ILE A 260 -2.52 -13.57 -6.75
CA ILE A 260 -2.96 -14.06 -5.44
C ILE A 260 -2.30 -15.40 -5.10
N GLY A 261 -2.26 -16.33 -6.05
CA GLY A 261 -1.61 -17.62 -5.90
C GLY A 261 -0.12 -17.50 -5.57
N LEU A 262 0.59 -16.54 -6.17
CA LEU A 262 1.99 -16.25 -5.85
C LEU A 262 2.16 -15.74 -4.41
N THR A 263 1.30 -14.83 -3.96
CA THR A 263 1.32 -14.35 -2.57
C THR A 263 0.97 -15.47 -1.58
N LEU A 264 0.02 -16.35 -1.88
CA LEU A 264 -0.28 -17.53 -1.05
C LEU A 264 0.92 -18.48 -0.93
N LEU A 265 1.62 -18.75 -2.04
CA LEU A 265 2.86 -19.54 -2.00
C LEU A 265 3.92 -18.86 -1.13
N ARG A 266 4.05 -17.54 -1.22
CA ARG A 266 4.97 -16.78 -0.38
C ARG A 266 4.56 -16.77 1.10
N MET A 267 3.28 -16.63 1.41
CA MET A 267 2.77 -16.77 2.78
C MET A 267 3.17 -18.12 3.37
N SER A 268 3.05 -19.20 2.59
CA SER A 268 3.50 -20.53 3.03
C SER A 268 5.01 -20.57 3.31
N GLU A 269 5.84 -20.02 2.41
CA GLU A 269 7.30 -19.94 2.57
C GLU A 269 7.70 -19.15 3.83
N VAL A 270 7.00 -18.05 4.12
CA VAL A 270 7.36 -17.11 5.20
C VAL A 270 6.82 -17.53 6.57
N LEU A 271 5.61 -18.10 6.60
CA LEU A 271 4.91 -18.46 7.83
C LEU A 271 5.11 -19.93 8.22
N ASP A 272 5.68 -20.73 7.32
CA ASP A 272 5.81 -22.19 7.47
C ASP A 272 4.46 -22.87 7.71
N ASP A 273 3.45 -22.46 6.93
CA ASP A 273 2.08 -22.99 7.00
C ASP A 273 1.64 -23.48 5.61
N ASN A 274 1.44 -24.80 5.48
CA ASN A 274 1.10 -25.42 4.20
C ASN A 274 -0.29 -25.06 3.70
N LYS A 275 -1.22 -24.58 4.55
CA LYS A 275 -2.59 -24.27 4.13
C LYS A 275 -2.62 -23.27 2.96
N PHE A 276 -1.68 -22.32 2.96
CA PHE A 276 -1.58 -21.32 1.91
C PHE A 276 -1.08 -21.93 0.59
N ALA A 277 -0.04 -22.77 0.64
CA ALA A 277 0.47 -23.47 -0.55
C ALA A 277 -0.55 -24.49 -1.09
N ASP A 278 -1.29 -25.20 -0.24
CA ASP A 278 -2.33 -26.14 -0.65
C ASP A 278 -3.48 -25.41 -1.34
N THR A 279 -3.83 -24.22 -0.84
CA THR A 279 -4.86 -23.36 -1.44
C THR A 279 -4.39 -22.81 -2.79
N ALA A 280 -3.15 -22.34 -2.89
CA ALA A 280 -2.53 -21.93 -4.15
C ALA A 280 -2.52 -23.07 -5.19
N LYS A 281 -2.17 -24.29 -4.75
CA LYS A 281 -2.19 -25.50 -5.60
C LYS A 281 -3.59 -25.79 -6.13
N ARG A 282 -4.62 -25.78 -5.27
CA ARG A 282 -6.01 -25.97 -5.68
C ARG A 282 -6.49 -24.90 -6.65
N LEU A 283 -6.16 -23.63 -6.39
CA LEU A 283 -6.47 -22.50 -7.28
C LEU A 283 -5.85 -22.72 -8.66
N TYR A 284 -4.57 -23.10 -8.71
CA TYR A 284 -3.86 -23.37 -9.95
C TYR A 284 -4.46 -24.54 -10.73
N ASP A 285 -4.56 -25.71 -10.08
CA ASP A 285 -4.98 -26.97 -10.69
C ASP A 285 -6.44 -26.91 -11.19
N THR A 286 -7.31 -26.15 -10.50
CA THR A 286 -8.75 -26.14 -10.78
C THR A 286 -9.16 -24.99 -11.72
N TYR A 287 -8.62 -23.78 -11.51
CA TYR A 287 -9.16 -22.56 -12.13
C TYR A 287 -8.19 -21.85 -13.07
N ILE A 288 -6.87 -22.00 -12.89
CA ILE A 288 -5.88 -21.30 -13.72
C ILE A 288 -5.50 -22.17 -14.92
N ILE A 289 -4.85 -23.31 -14.68
CA ILE A 289 -4.22 -24.08 -15.76
C ILE A 289 -5.25 -24.72 -16.70
N THR A 290 -6.46 -24.98 -16.20
CA THR A 290 -7.60 -25.49 -16.97
C THR A 290 -8.11 -24.52 -18.03
N ARG A 291 -7.77 -23.22 -17.92
CA ARG A 291 -8.10 -22.21 -18.94
C ARG A 291 -7.13 -22.18 -20.13
N LYS A 292 -5.99 -22.88 -20.01
CA LYS A 292 -4.95 -22.93 -21.05
C LYS A 292 -5.54 -23.37 -22.39
N TRP A 293 -5.12 -22.72 -23.46
CA TRP A 293 -5.56 -23.05 -24.81
C TRP A 293 -4.42 -22.90 -25.82
N THR A 294 -4.61 -23.49 -27.00
CA THR A 294 -3.57 -23.59 -28.05
C THR A 294 -4.12 -23.09 -29.39
N ASP A 295 -3.32 -22.30 -30.10
CA ASP A 295 -3.53 -21.93 -31.50
C ASP A 295 -2.20 -21.94 -32.29
N ASP A 296 -2.20 -21.29 -33.46
CA ASP A 296 -1.05 -21.13 -34.34
C ASP A 296 0.11 -20.34 -33.72
N LYS A 297 -0.13 -19.57 -32.67
CA LYS A 297 0.88 -18.80 -31.92
C LYS A 297 1.31 -19.50 -30.62
N GLY A 298 0.99 -20.79 -30.48
CA GLY A 298 1.41 -21.62 -29.35
C GLY A 298 0.35 -21.77 -28.26
N THR A 299 0.80 -22.19 -27.09
CA THR A 299 -0.06 -22.50 -25.94
C THR A 299 0.10 -21.44 -24.85
N GLY A 300 -1.01 -20.99 -24.26
CA GLY A 300 -0.96 -20.05 -23.15
C GLY A 300 -2.28 -19.90 -22.40
N LEU A 301 -2.22 -19.11 -21.33
CA LEU A 301 -3.37 -18.73 -20.52
C LEU A 301 -4.08 -17.51 -21.13
N PRO A 302 -5.42 -17.51 -21.17
CA PRO A 302 -6.22 -16.37 -21.58
C PRO A 302 -6.30 -15.35 -20.43
N TRP A 303 -6.43 -14.07 -20.75
CA TRP A 303 -6.53 -12.99 -19.77
C TRP A 303 -7.68 -13.21 -18.79
N ASN A 304 -8.85 -13.59 -19.29
CA ASN A 304 -10.01 -13.89 -18.45
C ASN A 304 -10.81 -15.09 -19.01
N ASN A 305 -11.94 -15.41 -18.38
CA ASN A 305 -12.79 -16.53 -18.77
C ASN A 305 -13.83 -16.19 -19.88
N GLU A 306 -13.83 -14.96 -20.40
CA GLU A 306 -14.74 -14.56 -21.47
C GLU A 306 -14.34 -15.20 -22.80
N ASN A 307 -15.34 -15.74 -23.50
CA ASN A 307 -15.16 -16.36 -24.81
C ASN A 307 -15.20 -15.33 -25.96
N ASN A 308 -14.39 -14.27 -25.86
CA ASN A 308 -14.24 -13.24 -26.89
C ASN A 308 -12.74 -12.97 -27.17
N SER A 309 -12.45 -12.13 -28.17
CA SER A 309 -11.05 -11.85 -28.59
C SER A 309 -10.20 -11.24 -27.48
N ASN A 310 -10.81 -10.41 -26.63
CA ASN A 310 -10.12 -9.77 -25.52
C ASN A 310 -9.86 -10.77 -24.38
N GLY A 311 -10.88 -11.53 -23.98
CA GLY A 311 -10.77 -12.52 -22.93
C GLY A 311 -9.79 -13.63 -23.25
N ARG A 312 -9.81 -14.11 -24.51
CA ARG A 312 -8.87 -15.11 -25.00
C ARG A 312 -7.46 -14.58 -25.24
N SER A 313 -7.23 -13.27 -25.17
CA SER A 313 -5.88 -12.71 -25.36
C SER A 313 -4.89 -13.36 -24.40
N ARG A 314 -3.72 -13.72 -24.91
CA ARG A 314 -2.62 -14.22 -24.10
C ARG A 314 -1.71 -13.05 -23.79
N ASN A 315 -1.78 -12.54 -22.57
CA ASN A 315 -0.98 -11.39 -22.15
C ASN A 315 0.22 -11.87 -21.31
N ILE A 316 1.30 -11.09 -21.30
CA ILE A 316 2.44 -11.36 -20.42
C ILE A 316 2.01 -11.30 -18.95
N CYS A 317 1.12 -10.36 -18.61
CA CYS A 317 0.55 -10.21 -17.28
C CYS A 317 -0.17 -11.47 -16.76
N THR A 318 -0.53 -12.40 -17.65
CA THR A 318 -1.14 -13.68 -17.28
C THR A 318 -0.14 -14.83 -17.35
N ASN A 319 0.61 -14.92 -18.45
CA ASN A 319 1.44 -16.08 -18.75
C ASN A 319 2.75 -16.08 -17.94
N ALA A 320 3.36 -14.91 -17.70
CA ALA A 320 4.56 -14.83 -16.85
C ALA A 320 4.29 -15.21 -15.39
N PRO A 321 3.26 -14.67 -14.69
CA PRO A 321 2.98 -15.12 -13.34
C PRO A 321 2.43 -16.54 -13.29
N GLY A 322 1.69 -17.00 -14.30
CA GLY A 322 1.29 -18.41 -14.42
C GLY A 322 2.49 -19.37 -14.51
N ALA A 323 3.52 -19.00 -15.29
CA ALA A 323 4.78 -19.75 -15.36
C ALA A 323 5.54 -19.71 -14.02
N LEU A 324 5.62 -18.55 -13.37
CA LEU A 324 6.26 -18.39 -12.07
C LEU A 324 5.56 -19.23 -10.99
N MET A 325 4.23 -19.21 -10.97
CA MET A 325 3.43 -19.99 -10.02
C MET A 325 3.66 -21.48 -10.21
N ALA A 326 3.66 -21.95 -11.46
CA ALA A 326 3.97 -23.34 -11.80
C ALA A 326 5.39 -23.74 -11.35
N ALA A 327 6.40 -22.90 -11.60
CA ALA A 327 7.76 -23.14 -11.14
C ALA A 327 7.86 -23.25 -9.60
N LYS A 328 7.15 -22.38 -8.86
CA LYS A 328 7.09 -22.44 -7.39
C LYS A 328 6.34 -23.68 -6.89
N LEU A 329 5.24 -24.07 -7.54
CA LEU A 329 4.53 -25.31 -7.23
C LEU A 329 5.40 -26.55 -7.46
N TYR A 330 6.18 -26.59 -8.55
CA TYR A 330 7.16 -27.65 -8.77
C TYR A 330 8.17 -27.73 -7.61
N LYS A 331 8.74 -26.60 -7.18
CA LYS A 331 9.68 -26.59 -6.05
C LYS A 331 9.05 -27.07 -4.73
N LYS A 332 7.76 -26.80 -4.51
CA LYS A 332 7.05 -27.17 -3.29
C LYS A 332 6.63 -28.64 -3.26
N TYR A 333 6.12 -29.17 -4.38
CA TYR A 333 5.49 -30.50 -4.44
C TYR A 333 6.25 -31.53 -5.28
N ASN A 334 7.22 -31.11 -6.08
CA ASN A 334 8.02 -31.96 -6.94
C ASN A 334 7.17 -32.83 -7.91
N GLU A 335 6.09 -32.26 -8.46
CA GLU A 335 5.26 -32.91 -9.48
C GLU A 335 5.64 -32.41 -10.89
N ASP A 336 6.09 -33.32 -11.78
CA ASP A 336 6.61 -33.00 -13.12
C ASP A 336 5.66 -32.18 -14.02
N LYS A 337 4.35 -32.30 -13.79
CA LYS A 337 3.34 -31.52 -14.51
C LYS A 337 3.58 -30.01 -14.36
N TYR A 338 4.01 -29.57 -13.18
CA TYR A 338 4.24 -28.15 -12.90
C TYR A 338 5.47 -27.60 -13.62
N LEU A 339 6.54 -28.38 -13.73
CA LEU A 339 7.69 -27.99 -14.54
C LEU A 339 7.32 -27.92 -16.02
N SER A 340 6.51 -28.88 -16.49
CA SER A 340 6.02 -28.89 -17.87
C SER A 340 5.16 -27.65 -18.17
N ASP A 341 4.23 -27.31 -17.28
CA ASP A 341 3.40 -26.10 -17.42
C ASP A 341 4.25 -24.82 -17.33
N ALA A 342 5.21 -24.74 -16.41
CA ALA A 342 6.11 -23.59 -16.29
C ALA A 342 6.88 -23.34 -17.58
N LYS A 343 7.44 -24.39 -18.20
CA LYS A 343 8.16 -24.30 -19.48
C LYS A 343 7.24 -23.86 -20.63
N ILE A 344 6.03 -24.41 -20.70
CA ILE A 344 5.04 -24.05 -21.73
C ILE A 344 4.64 -22.57 -21.62
N LEU A 345 4.26 -22.13 -20.42
CA LEU A 345 3.80 -20.76 -20.19
C LEU A 345 4.93 -19.73 -20.30
N HIS A 346 6.18 -20.10 -19.99
CA HIS A 346 7.35 -19.24 -20.19
C HIS A 346 7.66 -19.02 -21.68
N LYS A 347 7.51 -20.08 -22.49
CA LYS A 347 7.75 -20.05 -23.94
C LYS A 347 6.88 -19.02 -24.67
N PHE A 348 5.73 -18.67 -24.10
CA PHE A 348 4.81 -17.65 -24.62
C PHE A 348 5.52 -16.36 -25.08
N ALA A 349 6.49 -15.85 -24.32
CA ALA A 349 7.18 -14.61 -24.69
C ALA A 349 8.05 -14.75 -25.95
N TYR A 350 8.61 -15.94 -26.19
CA TYR A 350 9.29 -16.26 -27.44
C TYR A 350 8.29 -16.37 -28.60
N ASP A 351 7.18 -17.09 -28.38
CA ASP A 351 6.16 -17.34 -29.41
C ASP A 351 5.49 -16.05 -29.91
N ASN A 352 5.51 -14.99 -29.10
CA ASN A 352 4.98 -13.67 -29.44
C ASN A 352 6.07 -12.68 -29.89
N ASN A 353 7.25 -13.20 -30.26
CA ASN A 353 8.37 -12.43 -30.82
C ASN A 353 8.93 -11.33 -29.92
N TYR A 354 8.63 -11.32 -28.62
CA TYR A 354 9.20 -10.30 -27.73
C TYR A 354 10.70 -10.49 -27.54
N LEU A 355 11.14 -11.73 -27.31
CA LEU A 355 12.56 -12.04 -27.16
C LEU A 355 13.35 -11.85 -28.45
N THR A 356 12.69 -11.88 -29.61
CA THR A 356 13.34 -11.70 -30.92
C THR A 356 13.60 -10.23 -31.28
N LEU A 357 13.05 -9.27 -30.51
CA LEU A 357 13.31 -7.84 -30.70
C LEU A 357 14.75 -7.45 -30.36
N GLY A 358 15.46 -8.29 -29.59
CA GLY A 358 16.90 -8.16 -29.31
C GLY A 358 17.27 -7.11 -28.26
N ASP A 359 16.37 -6.18 -27.92
CA ASP A 359 16.58 -5.14 -26.92
C ASP A 359 16.31 -5.59 -25.48
N GLY A 360 15.63 -6.73 -25.29
CA GLY A 360 15.36 -7.32 -23.98
C GLY A 360 14.03 -6.94 -23.37
N ARG A 361 13.16 -6.19 -24.07
CA ARG A 361 11.81 -5.92 -23.58
C ARG A 361 10.90 -7.14 -23.74
N ILE A 362 9.99 -7.30 -22.79
CA ILE A 362 8.85 -8.21 -22.93
C ILE A 362 7.60 -7.36 -22.90
N GLU A 363 6.81 -7.42 -23.97
CA GLU A 363 5.66 -6.56 -24.27
C GLU A 363 5.94 -5.13 -24.81
N GLU A 364 4.90 -4.53 -25.38
CA GLU A 364 4.88 -3.16 -25.90
C GLU A 364 3.51 -2.52 -25.58
N PRO A 365 3.45 -1.37 -24.86
CA PRO A 365 4.57 -0.68 -24.22
C PRO A 365 5.16 -1.48 -23.05
N PRO A 366 6.46 -1.35 -22.74
CA PRO A 366 7.08 -2.09 -21.63
C PRO A 366 6.58 -1.56 -20.29
N LEU A 367 5.90 -2.40 -19.50
CA LEU A 367 5.44 -2.09 -18.14
C LEU A 367 6.26 -2.83 -17.09
N THR A 368 6.72 -2.11 -16.06
CA THR A 368 7.76 -2.64 -15.16
C THR A 368 7.43 -4.00 -14.52
N TYR A 369 6.18 -4.23 -14.13
CA TYR A 369 5.75 -5.46 -13.46
C TYR A 369 5.85 -6.72 -14.32
N THR A 370 5.56 -6.62 -15.62
CA THR A 370 5.64 -7.78 -16.52
C THR A 370 7.10 -8.16 -16.72
N GLN A 371 7.99 -7.18 -16.92
CA GLN A 371 9.43 -7.42 -17.05
C GLN A 371 9.97 -8.10 -15.79
N GLY A 372 9.61 -7.59 -14.62
CA GLY A 372 9.96 -8.18 -13.34
C GLY A 372 9.51 -9.64 -13.23
N THR A 373 8.24 -9.90 -13.51
CA THR A 373 7.63 -11.22 -13.33
C THR A 373 8.17 -12.25 -14.30
N TYR A 374 8.38 -11.88 -15.57
CA TYR A 374 9.00 -12.76 -16.55
C TYR A 374 10.47 -13.04 -16.17
N GLY A 375 11.17 -12.03 -15.65
CA GLY A 375 12.52 -12.17 -15.11
C GLY A 375 12.58 -13.20 -13.98
N GLU A 376 11.69 -13.11 -13.00
CA GLU A 376 11.64 -14.05 -11.88
C GLU A 376 11.21 -15.46 -12.32
N ALA A 377 10.23 -15.60 -13.22
CA ALA A 377 9.86 -16.91 -13.79
C ALA A 377 11.08 -17.58 -14.45
N SER A 378 11.85 -16.80 -15.22
CA SER A 378 13.09 -17.25 -15.86
C SER A 378 14.14 -17.65 -14.81
N ARG A 379 14.34 -16.83 -13.77
CA ARG A 379 15.28 -17.13 -12.68
C ARG A 379 14.92 -18.43 -11.94
N GLN A 380 13.64 -18.65 -11.63
CA GLN A 380 13.20 -19.90 -11.00
C GLN A 380 13.39 -21.11 -11.92
N LEU A 381 13.08 -20.99 -13.21
CA LEU A 381 13.31 -22.07 -14.18
C LEU A 381 14.80 -22.42 -14.31
N TYR A 382 15.70 -21.43 -14.27
CA TYR A 382 17.14 -21.68 -14.22
C TYR A 382 17.52 -22.54 -13.01
N HIS A 383 17.07 -22.18 -11.79
CA HIS A 383 17.37 -22.96 -10.58
C HIS A 383 16.75 -24.36 -10.56
N ILE A 384 15.68 -24.59 -11.31
CA ILE A 384 15.06 -25.92 -11.44
C ILE A 384 15.78 -26.80 -12.48
N THR A 385 16.18 -26.20 -13.60
CA THR A 385 16.63 -26.95 -14.80
C THR A 385 18.15 -26.91 -15.02
N ASN A 386 18.83 -25.94 -14.42
CA ASN A 386 20.21 -25.54 -14.69
C ASN A 386 20.46 -25.14 -16.17
N GLU A 387 19.40 -24.84 -16.94
CA GLU A 387 19.52 -24.41 -18.34
C GLU A 387 19.85 -22.91 -18.41
N LYS A 388 21.06 -22.58 -18.87
CA LYS A 388 21.58 -21.20 -18.90
C LYS A 388 20.74 -20.21 -19.70
N TYR A 389 19.95 -20.71 -20.66
CA TYR A 389 18.97 -19.93 -21.42
C TYR A 389 18.05 -19.10 -20.49
N TYR A 390 17.51 -19.71 -19.45
CA TYR A 390 16.57 -19.03 -18.56
C TYR A 390 17.25 -17.93 -17.73
N LEU A 391 18.48 -18.15 -17.25
CA LEU A 391 19.22 -17.11 -16.55
C LEU A 391 19.51 -15.92 -17.47
N THR A 392 19.92 -16.18 -18.72
CA THR A 392 20.13 -15.12 -19.71
C THR A 392 18.84 -14.33 -20.00
N CYS A 393 17.67 -14.97 -20.03
CA CYS A 393 16.38 -14.28 -20.12
C CYS A 393 16.14 -13.37 -18.91
N ALA A 394 16.37 -13.85 -17.69
CA ALA A 394 16.22 -13.05 -16.47
C ALA A 394 17.11 -11.81 -16.48
N GLU A 395 18.40 -11.98 -16.80
CA GLU A 395 19.39 -10.91 -16.85
C GLU A 395 19.02 -9.84 -17.89
N LYS A 396 18.63 -10.25 -19.11
CA LYS A 396 18.26 -9.31 -20.18
C LYS A 396 17.04 -8.47 -19.84
N VAL A 397 15.97 -9.12 -19.37
CA VAL A 397 14.69 -8.43 -19.15
C VAL A 397 14.76 -7.50 -17.94
N ILE A 398 15.44 -7.91 -16.87
CA ILE A 398 15.66 -7.02 -15.71
C ILE A 398 16.63 -5.89 -16.06
N SER A 399 17.68 -6.15 -16.85
CA SER A 399 18.58 -5.10 -17.32
C SER A 399 17.81 -4.02 -18.08
N TYR A 400 16.91 -4.40 -19.00
CA TYR A 400 16.10 -3.45 -19.78
C TYR A 400 15.39 -2.41 -18.90
N VAL A 401 14.74 -2.87 -17.83
CA VAL A 401 14.00 -2.01 -16.89
C VAL A 401 14.92 -0.97 -16.24
N THR A 402 16.16 -1.35 -15.92
CA THR A 402 17.12 -0.50 -15.20
C THR A 402 17.98 0.39 -16.10
N THR A 403 17.89 0.22 -17.42
CA THR A 403 18.71 0.98 -18.39
C THR A 403 17.92 1.74 -19.44
N SER A 404 16.65 1.40 -19.67
CA SER A 404 15.83 2.01 -20.73
C SER A 404 15.09 3.24 -20.24
N ASP A 405 15.21 4.38 -20.94
CA ASP A 405 14.39 5.59 -20.70
C ASP A 405 12.89 5.35 -20.94
N ARG A 406 12.52 4.19 -21.50
CA ARG A 406 11.12 3.78 -21.59
C ARG A 406 10.57 3.29 -20.25
N CYS A 407 11.41 2.87 -19.31
CA CYS A 407 11.04 2.49 -17.94
C CYS A 407 11.50 3.53 -16.90
N LEU A 408 12.31 4.51 -17.31
CA LEU A 408 12.97 5.45 -16.42
C LEU A 408 12.62 6.91 -16.74
N THR A 409 12.77 7.76 -15.73
CA THR A 409 12.81 9.22 -15.86
C THR A 409 13.98 9.69 -15.02
N ASN A 410 14.97 10.36 -15.63
CA ASN A 410 16.21 10.78 -14.95
C ASN A 410 16.94 9.64 -14.20
N GLY A 411 16.88 8.42 -14.73
CA GLY A 411 17.49 7.23 -14.13
C GLY A 411 16.81 6.73 -12.85
N ILE A 412 15.56 7.12 -12.63
CA ILE A 412 14.66 6.65 -11.55
C ILE A 412 13.47 5.96 -12.21
N LEU A 413 12.89 4.92 -11.59
CA LEU A 413 11.70 4.27 -12.15
C LEU A 413 10.58 5.29 -12.41
N ARG A 414 10.04 5.29 -13.63
CA ARG A 414 9.08 6.29 -14.09
C ARG A 414 7.74 6.23 -13.34
N ASN A 415 6.94 7.28 -13.55
CA ASN A 415 5.50 7.21 -13.30
C ASN A 415 4.83 6.42 -14.43
N GLU A 416 4.17 5.31 -14.10
CA GLU A 416 3.41 4.50 -15.08
C GLU A 416 1.91 4.89 -15.13
N GLY A 417 1.51 5.84 -14.30
CA GLY A 417 0.18 6.44 -14.26
C GLY A 417 -0.47 6.37 -12.87
N PRO A 418 -1.55 7.15 -12.66
CA PRO A 418 -2.15 7.33 -11.34
C PRO A 418 -3.21 6.29 -10.97
N SER A 419 -3.61 5.40 -11.89
CA SER A 419 -4.60 4.36 -11.58
C SER A 419 -4.05 3.37 -10.54
N MET A 420 -4.93 2.60 -9.89
CA MET A 420 -4.47 1.58 -8.95
C MET A 420 -3.55 0.56 -9.63
N ASP A 421 -3.91 0.11 -10.83
CA ASP A 421 -3.09 -0.82 -11.61
C ASP A 421 -1.69 -0.25 -11.89
N GLN A 422 -1.64 0.98 -12.41
CA GLN A 422 -0.38 1.60 -12.82
C GLN A 422 0.51 1.95 -11.63
N SER A 423 -0.08 2.40 -10.53
CA SER A 423 0.66 2.87 -9.38
C SER A 423 1.32 1.74 -8.57
N ILE A 424 0.82 0.50 -8.68
CA ILE A 424 1.35 -0.67 -7.94
C ILE A 424 2.39 -1.49 -8.71
N PHE A 425 2.58 -1.28 -10.02
CA PHE A 425 3.50 -2.09 -10.84
C PHE A 425 4.92 -2.22 -10.27
N LYS A 426 5.44 -1.16 -9.65
CA LYS A 426 6.76 -1.17 -9.01
C LYS A 426 6.80 -2.11 -7.79
N ALA A 427 5.71 -2.27 -7.04
CA ALA A 427 5.63 -3.22 -5.93
C ALA A 427 5.82 -4.67 -6.40
N VAL A 428 5.39 -5.00 -7.62
CA VAL A 428 5.61 -6.31 -8.26
C VAL A 428 7.05 -6.47 -8.73
N LEU A 429 7.60 -5.44 -9.40
CA LEU A 429 8.95 -5.46 -9.96
C LEU A 429 10.04 -5.62 -8.89
N ILE A 430 9.97 -4.79 -7.86
CA ILE A 430 11.10 -4.57 -6.94
C ILE A 430 11.62 -5.86 -6.31
N PRO A 431 10.78 -6.76 -5.74
CA PRO A 431 11.28 -7.99 -5.15
C PRO A 431 12.05 -8.87 -6.12
N TYR A 432 11.69 -8.85 -7.40
CA TYR A 432 12.32 -9.65 -8.44
C TYR A 432 13.67 -9.08 -8.87
N ILE A 433 13.82 -7.75 -8.88
CA ILE A 433 15.16 -7.13 -9.01
C ILE A 433 16.04 -7.52 -7.82
N VAL A 434 15.51 -7.44 -6.60
CA VAL A 434 16.26 -7.81 -5.38
C VAL A 434 16.68 -9.28 -5.42
N ASN A 435 15.78 -10.19 -5.84
CA ASN A 435 16.10 -11.61 -6.00
C ASN A 435 17.26 -11.82 -6.98
N LEU A 436 17.22 -11.21 -8.16
CA LEU A 436 18.29 -11.36 -9.16
C LEU A 436 19.61 -10.73 -8.70
N ALA A 437 19.56 -9.58 -8.02
CA ALA A 437 20.75 -8.93 -7.47
C ALA A 437 21.48 -9.81 -6.43
N LEU A 438 20.71 -10.56 -5.63
CA LEU A 438 21.24 -11.47 -4.61
C LEU A 438 21.60 -12.86 -5.16
N ASP A 439 21.22 -13.19 -6.40
CA ASP A 439 21.45 -14.50 -6.99
C ASP A 439 22.91 -14.66 -7.47
N GLU A 440 23.70 -15.51 -6.82
CA GLU A 440 25.12 -15.66 -7.14
C GLU A 440 25.40 -16.29 -8.50
N ALA A 441 24.41 -16.96 -9.10
CA ALA A 441 24.54 -17.49 -10.44
C ALA A 441 24.50 -16.39 -11.52
N ALA A 442 23.86 -15.25 -11.22
CA ALA A 442 23.75 -14.14 -12.16
C ALA A 442 25.09 -13.39 -12.32
N ASN A 443 25.24 -12.73 -13.47
CA ASN A 443 26.41 -11.95 -13.81
C ASN A 443 26.76 -10.93 -12.71
N SER A 444 27.99 -10.98 -12.20
CA SER A 444 28.44 -10.16 -11.07
C SER A 444 28.36 -8.66 -11.33
N THR A 445 28.73 -8.20 -12.54
CA THR A 445 28.63 -6.79 -12.93
C THR A 445 27.17 -6.34 -12.96
N LEU A 446 26.28 -7.13 -13.53
CA LEU A 446 24.84 -6.83 -13.53
C LEU A 446 24.32 -6.73 -12.09
N ARG A 447 24.62 -7.70 -11.23
CA ARG A 447 24.20 -7.69 -9.82
C ARG A 447 24.61 -6.39 -9.11
N GLN A 448 25.86 -5.95 -9.29
CA GLN A 448 26.33 -4.68 -8.70
C GLN A 448 25.57 -3.48 -9.27
N ASN A 449 25.29 -3.44 -10.57
CA ASN A 449 24.49 -2.37 -11.17
C ASN A 449 23.06 -2.35 -10.62
N LEU A 450 22.42 -3.51 -10.42
CA LEU A 450 21.09 -3.62 -9.82
C LEU A 450 21.07 -3.12 -8.36
N ILE A 451 22.11 -3.45 -7.58
CA ILE A 451 22.28 -2.96 -6.20
C ILE A 451 22.34 -1.43 -6.18
N LEU A 452 23.19 -0.84 -7.02
CA LEU A 452 23.34 0.61 -7.11
C LEU A 452 22.05 1.28 -7.59
N PHE A 453 21.36 0.68 -8.56
CA PHE A 453 20.08 1.16 -9.06
C PHE A 453 19.01 1.21 -7.97
N LEU A 454 18.84 0.13 -7.20
CA LEU A 454 17.88 0.05 -6.09
C LEU A 454 18.20 1.09 -5.00
N ARG A 455 19.48 1.23 -4.61
CA ARG A 455 19.91 2.24 -3.63
C ARG A 455 19.62 3.66 -4.10
N LYS A 456 19.96 3.99 -5.35
CA LYS A 456 19.67 5.32 -5.93
C LYS A 456 18.18 5.65 -5.91
N ASN A 457 17.32 4.69 -6.28
CA ASN A 457 15.88 4.87 -6.22
C ASN A 457 15.40 5.07 -4.77
N ALA A 458 15.91 4.31 -3.81
CA ALA A 458 15.54 4.43 -2.39
C ALA A 458 16.01 5.74 -1.76
N GLU A 459 17.21 6.20 -2.08
CA GLU A 459 17.73 7.51 -1.68
C GLU A 459 16.87 8.64 -2.25
N THR A 460 16.50 8.53 -3.53
CA THR A 460 15.64 9.51 -4.20
C THR A 460 14.24 9.55 -3.58
N LEU A 461 13.63 8.39 -3.31
CA LEU A 461 12.36 8.32 -2.59
C LEU A 461 12.49 8.95 -1.19
N SER A 462 13.51 8.57 -0.43
CA SER A 462 13.77 9.07 0.92
C SER A 462 13.88 10.59 0.98
N ALA A 463 14.55 11.21 -0.01
CA ALA A 463 14.69 12.65 -0.14
C ALA A 463 13.37 13.38 -0.47
N ASN A 464 12.41 12.67 -1.05
CA ASN A 464 11.11 13.22 -1.47
C ASN A 464 9.94 12.82 -0.55
N LEU A 465 10.21 12.21 0.60
CA LEU A 465 9.18 11.97 1.63
C LEU A 465 9.06 13.17 2.57
N ILE A 466 7.83 13.63 2.81
CA ILE A 466 7.54 14.71 3.77
C ILE A 466 7.47 14.12 5.19
N ARG A 467 8.63 13.88 5.81
CA ARG A 467 8.71 13.19 7.11
C ARG A 467 7.90 13.83 8.23
N GLY A 468 7.70 15.15 8.18
CA GLY A 468 6.95 15.91 9.20
C GLY A 468 5.44 15.65 9.21
N THR A 469 4.88 15.03 8.16
CA THR A 469 3.45 14.69 8.10
C THR A 469 3.16 13.28 8.59
N TYR A 470 4.16 12.52 9.07
CA TYR A 470 3.97 11.15 9.54
C TYR A 470 2.81 11.06 10.55
N PRO A 471 1.85 10.12 10.35
CA PRO A 471 1.86 8.98 9.44
C PRO A 471 1.29 9.23 8.03
N GLU A 472 1.02 10.47 7.65
CA GLU A 472 0.62 10.87 6.28
C GLU A 472 1.85 11.13 5.38
N MET A 473 2.92 10.36 5.58
CA MET A 473 4.17 10.44 4.82
C MET A 473 4.05 9.61 3.54
N TYR A 474 3.27 10.12 2.58
CA TYR A 474 2.89 9.37 1.38
C TYR A 474 3.98 9.33 0.31
N CYS A 475 4.12 8.17 -0.31
CA CYS A 475 4.92 8.00 -1.52
C CYS A 475 4.18 8.54 -2.74
N ASN A 476 4.90 9.22 -3.64
CA ASN A 476 4.35 9.68 -4.90
C ASN A 476 4.47 8.62 -6.01
N TYR A 477 3.72 8.76 -7.09
CA TYR A 477 3.76 7.87 -8.27
C TYR A 477 5.15 7.84 -8.94
N TYR A 478 5.85 8.97 -8.90
CA TYR A 478 7.26 9.13 -9.28
C TYR A 478 8.08 9.48 -8.04
N TRP A 479 9.14 8.71 -7.76
CA TRP A 479 9.92 8.90 -6.53
C TRP A 479 10.83 10.12 -6.54
N GLY A 480 11.04 10.74 -7.70
CA GLY A 480 11.82 11.98 -7.82
C GLY A 480 11.06 13.27 -7.49
N SER A 481 9.85 13.18 -6.93
CA SER A 481 9.10 14.34 -6.46
C SER A 481 8.23 14.02 -5.24
N ILE A 482 8.00 15.03 -4.39
CA ILE A 482 7.11 14.93 -3.24
C ILE A 482 5.65 14.68 -3.70
N PHE A 483 4.86 13.99 -2.88
CA PHE A 483 3.43 13.87 -3.11
C PHE A 483 2.73 15.21 -2.82
N THR A 484 1.99 15.72 -3.81
CA THR A 484 1.21 16.99 -3.71
C THR A 484 -0.27 16.81 -4.03
N GLY A 485 -0.72 15.57 -4.20
CA GLY A 485 -2.11 15.25 -4.55
C GLY A 485 -3.05 15.35 -3.35
N ASN A 486 -4.36 15.38 -3.64
CA ASN A 486 -5.39 15.43 -2.59
C ASN A 486 -5.63 14.06 -1.93
N ILE A 487 -5.55 12.98 -2.72
CA ILE A 487 -5.80 11.61 -2.25
C ILE A 487 -4.60 10.75 -2.65
N ALA A 488 -3.92 10.19 -1.65
CA ALA A 488 -2.80 9.28 -1.88
C ALA A 488 -3.30 7.91 -2.39
N SER A 489 -2.46 7.22 -3.17
CA SER A 489 -2.77 5.89 -3.71
C SER A 489 -2.11 4.79 -2.87
N MET A 490 -2.88 3.76 -2.52
CA MET A 490 -2.35 2.53 -1.91
C MET A 490 -1.26 1.91 -2.78
N GLY A 491 -1.45 1.84 -4.11
CA GLY A 491 -0.46 1.25 -5.01
C GLY A 491 0.86 2.01 -5.02
N ALA A 492 0.81 3.35 -5.00
CA ALA A 492 2.01 4.18 -4.90
C ALA A 492 2.74 3.99 -3.56
N GLN A 493 1.98 3.89 -2.46
CA GLN A 493 2.52 3.62 -1.13
C GLN A 493 3.15 2.23 -1.03
N ALA A 494 2.47 1.19 -1.52
CA ALA A 494 2.96 -0.18 -1.56
C ALA A 494 4.25 -0.28 -2.40
N SER A 495 4.31 0.41 -3.55
CA SER A 495 5.51 0.49 -4.38
C SER A 495 6.70 1.10 -3.64
N GLY A 496 6.51 2.22 -2.94
CA GLY A 496 7.58 2.86 -2.18
C GLY A 496 8.03 2.04 -0.96
N ALA A 497 7.09 1.41 -0.25
CA ALA A 497 7.40 0.52 0.87
C ALA A 497 8.14 -0.76 0.41
N SER A 498 7.72 -1.35 -0.71
CA SER A 498 8.40 -2.50 -1.34
C SER A 498 9.86 -2.20 -1.67
N LEU A 499 10.15 -1.01 -2.23
CA LEU A 499 11.52 -0.54 -2.48
C LEU A 499 12.36 -0.50 -1.21
N LEU A 500 11.84 0.09 -0.14
CA LEU A 500 12.59 0.29 1.10
C LEU A 500 12.82 -1.03 1.85
N GLU A 501 11.82 -1.90 1.94
CA GLU A 501 11.99 -3.25 2.48
C GLU A 501 12.96 -4.07 1.62
N GLY A 502 12.89 -3.95 0.29
CA GLY A 502 13.79 -4.61 -0.65
C GLY A 502 15.26 -4.19 -0.50
N VAL A 503 15.53 -2.89 -0.39
CA VAL A 503 16.89 -2.36 -0.16
C VAL A 503 17.42 -2.77 1.21
N LEU A 504 16.57 -2.78 2.24
CA LEU A 504 16.99 -3.23 3.58
C LEU A 504 17.32 -4.72 3.60
N ARG A 505 16.51 -5.56 2.95
CA ARG A 505 16.79 -6.98 2.74
C ARG A 505 18.12 -7.19 2.03
N LEU A 506 18.36 -6.42 0.97
CA LEU A 506 19.60 -6.46 0.20
C LEU A 506 20.82 -6.06 1.04
N ASN A 507 20.74 -4.96 1.79
CA ASN A 507 21.83 -4.49 2.65
C ASN A 507 22.15 -5.49 3.77
N THR A 508 21.12 -6.09 4.38
CA THR A 508 21.27 -7.15 5.40
C THR A 508 22.00 -8.36 4.83
N ALA A 509 21.59 -8.85 3.65
CA ALA A 509 22.23 -9.99 3.00
C ALA A 509 23.69 -9.73 2.59
N LEU A 510 24.05 -8.48 2.33
CA LEU A 510 25.42 -8.07 1.97
C LEU A 510 26.29 -7.71 3.19
N GLY A 511 25.77 -7.78 4.41
CA GLY A 511 26.50 -7.43 5.63
C GLY A 511 26.73 -5.92 5.84
N ASN A 512 26.00 -5.07 5.12
CA ASN A 512 26.11 -3.61 5.20
C ASN A 512 24.99 -3.05 6.10
N ASN A 513 25.15 -3.11 7.42
CA ASN A 513 24.22 -2.49 8.38
C ASN A 513 24.75 -1.19 8.97
#